data_AF-A0A4Y7U3P5-F1
#
_entry.id   AF-A0A4Y7U3P5-F1
#
_cell.length_a   1.000
_cell.length_b   1.000
_cell.length_c   1.000
_cell.angle_alpha   90.00
_cell.angle_beta   90.00
_cell.angle_gamma   90.00
#
_symmetry.space_group_name_H-M   'P 1'
#
loop_
_entity.id
_entity.type
_entity.pdbx_description
1 polymer ?
#
loop_
_entity_poly.entity_id
_entity_poly.type
_entity_poly.pdbx_seq_one_letter_code
_entity_poly.pdbx_strand_id
1 'polypeptide(L)'
;EIPRYTRVVNPTVLDFIPEEEEKTNLSMKMVVSSAKDKLGSLFNLICSLKSQSAIIFCNHRDAAERISDTLNEKGIYSVYYHGGMDQDERERALIQ
;
A
#
# COMPACT_ATOMS: atom_id res chain seq x y z
N GLU A 1 30.67 -14.31 14.49
CA GLU A 1 32.15 -14.38 14.57
C GLU A 1 32.65 -15.32 13.47
N ILE A 2 33.71 -14.97 12.75
CA ILE A 2 34.24 -15.82 11.67
C ILE A 2 34.98 -17.01 12.29
N PRO A 3 34.66 -18.27 11.93
CA PRO A 3 35.29 -19.43 12.57
C PRO A 3 36.80 -19.51 12.34
N ARG A 4 37.57 -19.89 13.37
CA ARG A 4 39.04 -19.94 13.33
C ARG A 4 39.62 -20.83 12.23
N TYR A 5 38.94 -21.92 11.87
CA TYR A 5 39.42 -22.85 10.84
C TYR A 5 39.44 -22.24 9.43
N THR A 6 38.73 -21.13 9.21
CA THR A 6 38.71 -20.43 7.91
C THR A 6 40.02 -19.70 7.61
N ARG A 7 40.88 -19.49 8.61
CA ARG A 7 42.15 -18.74 8.52
C ARG A 7 42.01 -17.32 7.93
N VAL A 8 40.80 -16.78 7.92
CA VAL A 8 40.54 -15.40 7.50
C VAL A 8 41.10 -14.48 8.58
N VAL A 9 42.12 -13.69 8.21
CA VAL A 9 42.75 -12.70 9.07
C VAL A 9 42.53 -11.35 8.41
N ASN A 10 41.89 -10.42 9.13
CA ASN A 10 41.60 -9.06 8.66
C ASN A 10 40.78 -9.00 7.35
N PRO A 11 39.51 -9.46 7.34
CA PRO A 11 38.69 -9.42 6.14
C PRO A 11 38.41 -7.97 5.70
N THR A 12 38.39 -7.74 4.40
CA THR A 12 37.76 -6.54 3.86
C THR A 12 36.24 -6.72 3.96
N VAL A 13 35.60 -5.84 4.73
CA VAL A 13 34.14 -5.81 4.85
C VAL A 13 33.62 -4.87 3.77
N LEU A 14 32.76 -5.39 2.90
CA LEU A 14 32.00 -4.57 1.96
C LEU A 14 30.62 -4.36 2.56
N ASP A 15 30.40 -3.15 3.09
CA ASP A 15 29.09 -2.72 3.55
C ASP A 15 28.53 -1.71 2.55
N PHE A 16 27.40 -2.05 1.94
CA PHE A 16 26.67 -1.20 1.00
C PHE A 16 25.37 -0.68 1.61
N ILE A 17 25.15 -0.91 2.90
CA ILE A 17 24.01 -0.37 3.63
C ILE A 17 24.39 1.07 3.98
N PRO A 18 23.65 2.08 3.49
CA PRO A 18 23.91 3.48 3.84
C PRO A 18 23.80 3.66 5.36
N GLU A 19 24.81 4.29 5.99
CA GLU A 19 24.75 4.64 7.43
C GLU A 19 23.75 5.77 7.72
N GLU A 20 23.45 6.59 6.71
CA GLU A 20 22.41 7.61 6.79
C GLU A 20 21.07 7.01 6.37
N GLU A 21 20.03 7.21 7.20
CA GLU A 21 18.65 6.95 6.77
C GLU A 21 18.39 7.76 5.50
N GLU A 22 18.20 7.07 4.37
CA GLU A 22 17.73 7.71 3.14
C GLU A 22 16.53 8.58 3.51
N LYS A 23 16.51 9.82 3.02
CA LYS A 23 15.34 10.70 3.17
C LYS A 23 14.15 10.00 2.54
N THR A 24 13.37 9.30 3.36
CA THR A 24 12.21 8.56 2.90
C THR A 24 11.25 9.58 2.32
N ASN A 25 11.04 9.52 0.99
CA ASN A 25 10.08 10.36 0.28
C ASN A 25 8.62 9.95 0.59
N LEU A 26 8.41 9.07 1.57
CA LEU A 26 7.12 8.60 2.06
C LEU A 26 6.74 9.34 3.35
N SER A 27 5.67 10.14 3.29
CA SER A 27 5.09 10.75 4.49
C SER A 27 4.02 9.83 5.07
N MET A 28 4.23 9.36 6.30
CA MET A 28 3.24 8.56 7.02
C MET A 28 2.30 9.47 7.81
N LYS A 29 0.99 9.24 7.67
CA LYS A 29 -0.07 9.98 8.37
C LYS A 29 -1.10 8.99 8.92
N MET A 30 -1.73 9.35 10.04
CA MET A 30 -2.82 8.58 10.64
C MET A 30 -4.09 9.44 10.64
N VAL A 31 -5.19 8.84 10.17
CA VAL A 31 -6.53 9.45 10.22
C VAL A 31 -7.40 8.58 11.12
N VAL A 32 -7.87 9.16 12.22
CA VAL A 32 -8.77 8.48 13.16
C VAL A 32 -10.21 8.71 12.70
N SER A 33 -10.94 7.64 12.43
CA SER A 33 -12.38 7.73 12.15
C SER A 33 -13.16 7.79 13.45
N SER A 34 -14.10 8.74 13.56
CA SER A 34 -15.02 8.84 14.70
C SER A 34 -16.11 7.78 14.68
N ALA A 35 -16.39 7.21 13.50
CA ALA A 35 -17.40 6.18 13.30
C ALA A 35 -16.75 4.78 13.21
N LYS A 36 -17.53 3.74 13.55
CA LYS A 36 -17.10 2.35 13.37
C LYS A 36 -16.89 2.02 11.88
N ASP A 37 -17.82 2.46 11.02
CA ASP A 37 -17.63 2.38 9.57
C ASP A 37 -16.76 3.54 9.08
N LYS A 38 -15.59 3.20 8.55
CA LYS A 38 -14.55 4.15 8.14
C LYS A 38 -14.81 4.75 6.75
N LEU A 39 -15.81 4.26 6.01
CA LEU A 39 -16.04 4.62 4.61
C LEU A 39 -16.28 6.12 4.40
N GLY A 40 -17.02 6.77 5.30
CA GLY A 40 -17.22 8.22 5.25
C GLY A 40 -15.92 9.01 5.46
N SER A 41 -15.07 8.58 6.41
CA SER A 41 -13.76 9.19 6.63
C SER A 41 -12.82 8.98 5.45
N LEU A 42 -12.85 7.80 4.83
CA LEU A 42 -12.08 7.48 3.63
C LEU A 42 -12.50 8.38 2.45
N PHE A 43 -13.80 8.53 2.20
CA PHE A 43 -14.31 9.41 1.15
C PHE A 43 -13.81 10.84 1.32
N ASN A 44 -13.95 11.41 2.53
CA ASN A 44 -13.47 12.76 2.82
C ASN A 44 -11.95 12.89 2.65
N LEU A 45 -11.19 11.87 3.03
CA LEU A 45 -9.75 11.84 2.82
C LEU A 45 -9.42 11.88 1.32
N ILE A 46 -10.00 11.01 0.51
CA ILE A 46 -9.75 10.97 -0.94
C ILE A 46 -10.07 12.34 -1.59
N CYS A 47 -11.21 12.94 -1.24
CA CYS A 47 -11.58 14.27 -1.73
C CYS A 47 -10.57 15.37 -1.37
N SER A 48 -9.80 15.20 -0.29
CA SER A 48 -8.75 16.15 0.11
C SER A 48 -7.42 15.97 -0.63
N LEU A 49 -7.21 14.83 -1.30
CA LEU A 49 -5.94 14.45 -1.95
C LEU A 49 -5.78 15.00 -3.39
N LYS A 50 -6.62 15.97 -3.81
CA LYS A 50 -6.51 16.66 -5.10
C LYS A 50 -6.48 15.72 -6.32
N SER A 51 -7.30 14.67 -6.30
CA SER A 51 -7.45 13.71 -7.41
C SER A 51 -6.16 12.97 -7.80
N GLN A 52 -5.21 12.82 -6.89
CA GLN A 52 -4.06 11.93 -7.11
C GLN A 52 -4.51 10.46 -7.12
N SER A 53 -3.87 9.65 -7.96
CA SER A 53 -4.09 8.21 -7.97
C SER A 53 -3.75 7.60 -6.60
N ALA A 54 -4.58 6.68 -6.14
CA ALA A 54 -4.43 6.05 -4.83
C ALA A 54 -4.70 4.55 -4.90
N ILE A 55 -4.02 3.79 -4.03
CA ILE A 55 -4.29 2.38 -3.78
C ILE A 55 -4.83 2.22 -2.35
N ILE A 56 -5.96 1.54 -2.20
CA ILE A 56 -6.61 1.33 -0.90
C ILE A 56 -6.51 -0.16 -0.55
N PHE A 57 -5.66 -0.47 0.42
CA PHE A 57 -5.55 -1.84 0.93
C PHE A 57 -6.70 -2.16 1.88
N CYS A 58 -7.40 -3.26 1.59
CA CYS A 58 -8.49 -3.78 2.39
C CYS A 58 -8.16 -5.19 2.89
N ASN A 59 -8.56 -5.52 4.11
CA ASN A 59 -8.29 -6.86 4.67
C ASN A 59 -9.19 -7.96 4.10
N HIS A 60 -10.40 -7.61 3.65
CA HIS A 60 -11.42 -8.56 3.19
C HIS A 60 -11.87 -8.23 1.77
N ARG A 61 -12.22 -9.26 0.99
CA ARG A 61 -12.68 -9.14 -0.41
C ARG A 61 -13.95 -8.30 -0.51
N ASP A 62 -14.97 -8.67 0.26
CA ASP A 62 -16.25 -7.99 0.35
C ASP A 62 -16.11 -6.51 0.75
N ALA A 63 -15.08 -6.19 1.54
CA ALA A 63 -14.78 -4.81 1.90
C ALA A 63 -14.23 -4.02 0.70
N ALA A 64 -13.34 -4.61 -0.10
CA ALA A 64 -12.81 -3.98 -1.30
C ALA A 64 -13.92 -3.72 -2.33
N GLU A 65 -14.79 -4.69 -2.57
CA GLU A 65 -15.97 -4.56 -3.46
C GLU A 65 -16.90 -3.44 -2.97
N ARG A 66 -17.39 -3.53 -1.71
CA ARG A 66 -18.30 -2.53 -1.12
C ARG A 66 -17.74 -1.11 -1.17
N ILE A 67 -16.45 -0.96 -0.86
CA ILE A 67 -15.78 0.35 -0.89
C ILE A 67 -15.74 0.88 -2.32
N SER A 68 -15.34 0.05 -3.29
CA SER A 68 -15.25 0.45 -4.68
C SER A 68 -16.61 0.84 -5.26
N ASP A 69 -17.65 0.05 -5.01
CA ASP A 69 -19.03 0.37 -5.43
C ASP A 69 -19.49 1.71 -4.85
N THR A 70 -19.30 1.92 -3.54
CA THR A 70 -19.71 3.16 -2.89
C THR A 70 -18.94 4.38 -3.41
N LEU A 71 -17.65 4.22 -3.74
CA LEU A 71 -16.87 5.29 -4.34
C LEU A 71 -17.39 5.64 -5.74
N ASN A 72 -17.69 4.62 -6.56
CA ASN A 72 -18.26 4.81 -7.89
C ASN A 72 -19.64 5.50 -7.84
N GLU A 73 -20.52 5.09 -6.92
CA GLU A 73 -21.81 5.75 -6.67
C GLU A 73 -21.66 7.23 -6.28
N LYS A 74 -20.55 7.57 -5.60
CA LYS A 74 -20.22 8.95 -5.20
C LYS A 74 -19.44 9.73 -6.27
N GLY A 75 -19.25 9.15 -7.46
CA GLY A 75 -18.55 9.79 -8.57
C GLY A 75 -17.02 9.73 -8.48
N ILE A 76 -16.46 8.89 -7.60
CA ILE A 76 -15.03 8.61 -7.54
C ILE A 76 -14.79 7.28 -8.25
N TYR A 77 -14.22 7.35 -9.45
CA TYR A 77 -13.91 6.15 -10.22
C TYR A 77 -12.89 5.28 -9.48
N SER A 78 -13.24 4.02 -9.25
CA SER A 78 -12.37 3.04 -8.61
C SER A 78 -12.66 1.63 -9.12
N VAL A 79 -11.69 0.76 -9.01
CA VAL A 79 -11.81 -0.67 -9.33
C VAL A 79 -11.29 -1.46 -8.14
N TYR A 80 -12.01 -2.52 -7.74
CA TYR A 80 -11.54 -3.43 -6.70
C TYR A 80 -10.62 -4.50 -7.29
N TYR A 81 -9.75 -5.04 -6.44
CA TYR A 81 -8.81 -6.10 -6.83
C TYR A 81 -8.60 -7.07 -5.67
N HIS A 82 -8.87 -8.35 -5.88
CA HIS A 82 -8.54 -9.39 -4.91
C HIS A 82 -8.45 -10.79 -5.54
N GLY A 83 -7.85 -11.74 -4.82
CA GLY A 83 -7.63 -13.11 -5.30
C GLY A 83 -8.89 -13.99 -5.44
N GLY A 84 -10.09 -13.45 -5.26
CA GLY A 84 -11.34 -14.12 -5.61
C GLY A 84 -11.88 -13.79 -7.01
N MET A 85 -11.26 -12.84 -7.72
CA MET A 85 -11.63 -12.48 -9.10
C MET A 85 -11.04 -13.46 -10.10
N ASP A 86 -11.65 -13.54 -11.27
CA ASP A 86 -11.09 -14.29 -12.38
C ASP A 86 -9.79 -13.62 -12.87
N GLN A 87 -8.90 -14.43 -13.44
CA GLN A 87 -7.57 -13.96 -13.84
C GLN A 87 -7.64 -12.84 -14.89
N ASP A 88 -8.58 -12.94 -15.83
CA ASP A 88 -8.80 -11.92 -16.86
C ASP A 88 -9.39 -10.63 -16.29
N GLU A 89 -10.27 -10.72 -15.28
CA GLU A 89 -10.76 -9.55 -14.53
C GLU A 89 -9.63 -8.83 -13.80
N ARG A 90 -8.73 -9.58 -13.15
CA ARG A 90 -7.55 -9.03 -12.47
C ARG A 90 -6.64 -8.28 -13.43
N GLU A 91 -6.39 -8.85 -14.60
CA GLU A 91 -5.56 -8.20 -15.62
C GLU A 91 -6.22 -6.91 -16.12
N ARG A 92 -7.54 -6.93 -16.40
CA ARG A 92 -8.29 -5.73 -16.79
C ARG A 92 -8.25 -4.63 -15.71
N ALA A 93 -8.34 -5.01 -14.44
CA ALA A 93 -8.31 -4.06 -13.33
C ALA A 93 -6.97 -3.30 -13.19
N LEU A 94 -5.87 -3.81 -13.76
CA LEU A 94 -4.55 -3.18 -13.70
C LEU A 94 -4.24 -2.24 -14.87
N ILE A 95 -5.06 -2.23 -15.93
CA ILE A 95 -4.77 -1.53 -17.20
C ILE A 95 -5.52 -0.18 -17.29
N GLN A 96 -5.86 0.44 -16.15
CA GLN A 96 -6.55 1.76 -16.13
C GLN A 96 -5.82 2.84 -16.95
#